data_AF-A0AA37QKF1-F1
#
_entry.id   AF-A0AA37QKF1-F1
#
_cell.length_a   1.000
_cell.length_b   1.000
_cell.length_c   1.000
_cell.angle_alpha   90.00
_cell.angle_beta   90.00
_cell.angle_gamma   90.00
#
_symmetry.space_group_name_H-M   'P 1'
#
loop_
_entity.id
_entity.type
_entity.pdbx_description
1 polymer ?
#
loop_
_entity_poly.entity_id
_entity_poly.type
_entity_poly.pdbx_seq_one_letter_code
_entity_poly.pdbx_strand_id
1 'polypeptide(L)' 'MTDGRGLPLAVALSAGQAHESRYATRVLDAVRIPRRTPGRPRLRPEALAGDKGYSYPAIRAWLRRHGVRAVIPERAD' A
#
# COMPACT_ATOMS: atom_id res chain seq x y z
N MET A 1 2.20 1.01 6.50
CA MET A 1 0.87 0.47 6.17
C MET A 1 0.31 -0.23 7.38
N THR A 2 -0.96 0.02 7.68
CA THR A 2 -1.69 -0.64 8.76
C THR A 2 -2.83 -1.48 8.20
N ASP A 3 -3.42 -2.35 9.01
CA ASP A 3 -4.73 -2.92 8.73
C ASP A 3 -5.86 -1.91 9.01
N GLY A 4 -7.11 -2.32 8.78
CA GLY A 4 -8.29 -1.48 9.01
C GLY A 4 -8.59 -1.15 10.49
N ARG A 5 -7.83 -1.70 11.44
CA ARG A 5 -7.90 -1.41 12.88
C ARG A 5 -6.70 -0.61 13.38
N GLY A 6 -5.79 -0.23 12.48
CA GLY A 6 -4.60 0.54 12.79
C GLY A 6 -3.38 -0.31 13.18
N LEU A 7 -3.43 -1.65 13.10
CA LEU A 7 -2.27 -2.50 13.38
C LEU A 7 -1.21 -2.32 12.28
N PRO A 8 0.03 -1.91 12.60
CA PRO A 8 1.09 -1.80 11.60
C PRO A 8 1.43 -3.15 10.97
N LEU A 9 1.35 -3.23 9.64
CA LEU A 9 1.65 -4.43 8.85
C LEU A 9 3.02 -4.38 8.17
N ALA A 10 3.47 -3.18 7.80
CA ALA A 10 4.78 -2.95 7.20
C ALA A 10 5.18 -1.48 7.33
N VAL A 11 6.47 -1.23 7.56
CA VAL A 11 7.07 0.11 7.60
C VAL A 11 8.29 0.10 6.68
N ALA A 12 8.46 1.14 5.88
CA ALA A 12 9.71 1.40 5.19
C ALA A 12 10.18 2.81 5.56
N LEU A 13 11.44 2.90 5.98
CA LEU A 13 12.10 4.18 6.24
C LEU A 13 12.81 4.62 4.96
N SER A 14 12.66 5.89 4.61
CA SER A 14 13.36 6.52 3.47
C SER A 14 14.37 7.53 3.97
N ALA A 15 15.44 7.75 3.19
CA ALA A 15 16.30 8.92 3.40
C ALA A 15 15.51 10.17 2.98
N GLY A 16 15.71 11.30 3.66
CA GLY A 16 14.82 12.48 3.65
C GLY A 16 14.54 13.18 2.31
N GLN A 17 15.02 12.65 1.17
CA GLN A 17 14.81 13.18 -0.19
C GLN A 17 14.53 12.08 -1.24
N ALA A 18 14.16 10.87 -0.81
CA ALA A 18 13.96 9.77 -1.75
C ALA A 18 12.47 9.67 -2.15
N HIS A 19 12.22 9.64 -3.47
CA HIS A 19 10.88 9.77 -4.06
C HIS A 19 9.87 8.81 -3.43
N GLU A 20 8.86 9.37 -2.76
CA GLU A 20 7.91 8.67 -1.88
C GLU A 20 7.18 7.50 -2.57
N SER A 21 6.90 7.64 -3.87
CA SER A 21 6.23 6.58 -4.64
C SER A 21 7.03 5.28 -4.76
N ARG A 22 8.37 5.34 -4.71
CA ARG A 22 9.23 4.14 -4.70
C ARG A 22 9.20 3.43 -3.35
N TYR A 23 8.96 4.15 -2.25
CA TYR A 23 8.80 3.54 -0.93
C TYR A 23 7.41 2.95 -0.75
N ALA A 24 6.37 3.61 -1.26
CA ALA A 24 5.00 3.10 -1.20
C ALA A 24 4.89 1.68 -1.79
N THR A 25 5.45 1.45 -2.98
CA THR A 25 5.44 0.11 -3.62
C THR A 25 6.27 -0.92 -2.85
N ARG A 26 7.45 -0.53 -2.33
CA ARG A 26 8.28 -1.41 -1.47
C ARG A 26 7.56 -1.81 -0.18
N VAL A 27 6.85 -0.88 0.47
CA VAL A 27 6.02 -1.19 1.64
C VAL A 27 4.96 -2.21 1.26
N LEU A 28 4.25 -2.00 0.15
CA LEU A 28 3.20 -2.90 -0.31
C LEU A 28 3.74 -4.30 -0.69
N ASP A 29 4.98 -4.39 -1.14
CA ASP A 29 5.70 -5.66 -1.37
C ASP A 29 6.13 -6.38 -0.11
N ALA A 30 6.42 -5.65 0.97
CA ALA A 30 6.82 -6.23 2.24
C ALA A 30 5.64 -6.67 3.13
N VAL A 31 4.41 -6.25 2.81
CA VAL A 31 3.23 -6.53 3.62
C VAL A 31 2.95 -8.02 3.74
N ARG A 32 2.72 -8.45 4.99
CA ARG A 32 2.13 -9.76 5.31
C ARG A 32 0.90 -9.54 6.17
N ILE A 33 -0.26 -9.90 5.65
CA ILE A 33 -1.55 -9.77 6.32
C ILE A 33 -1.89 -11.11 6.98
N PRO A 34 -1.94 -11.17 8.32
CA PRO A 34 -2.35 -12.38 9.03
C PRO A 34 -3.73 -12.84 8.59
N ARG A 35 -3.91 -14.15 8.48
CA ARG A 35 -5.22 -14.76 8.24
C ARG A 35 -5.82 -15.23 9.55
N ARG A 36 -7.16 -15.21 9.63
CA ARG A 36 -7.89 -15.84 10.74
C ARG A 36 -7.84 -17.36 10.69
N THR A 37 -7.57 -17.94 9.53
CA THR A 37 -7.45 -19.38 9.30
C THR A 37 -5.99 -19.81 9.17
N PRO A 38 -5.66 -21.09 9.50
CA PRO A 38 -4.33 -21.64 9.26
C PRO A 38 -3.90 -21.53 7.79
N GLY A 39 -2.62 -21.22 7.55
CA GLY A 39 -2.01 -21.16 6.22
C GLY A 39 -1.13 -19.93 5.99
N ARG A 40 -0.59 -19.80 4.77
CA ARG A 40 0.32 -18.71 4.40
C ARG A 40 -0.39 -17.34 4.51
N PRO A 41 0.24 -16.32 5.14
CA PRO A 41 -0.28 -14.96 5.18
C PRO A 41 -0.56 -14.43 3.77
N ARG A 42 -1.56 -13.54 3.65
CA ARG A 42 -1.78 -12.85 2.38
C ARG A 42 -0.69 -11.81 2.19
N LEU A 43 -0.18 -11.71 0.97
CA LEU A 43 0.87 -10.73 0.62
C LEU A 43 0.29 -9.44 0.05
N ARG A 44 -1.02 -9.40 -0.23
CA ARG A 44 -1.69 -8.28 -0.89
C ARG A 44 -3.03 -7.94 -0.21
N PRO A 45 -3.29 -6.65 0.08
CA PRO A 45 -4.59 -6.21 0.57
C PRO A 45 -5.64 -6.24 -0.55
N GLU A 46 -6.92 -6.22 -0.19
CA GLU A 46 -8.03 -6.11 -1.17
C GLU A 46 -8.23 -4.67 -1.63
N ALA A 47 -7.97 -3.72 -0.72
CA ALA A 47 -8.04 -2.30 -0.98
C ALA A 47 -6.90 -1.59 -0.25
N LEU A 48 -6.38 -0.53 -0.86
CA LEU A 48 -5.43 0.39 -0.24
C LEU A 48 -6.12 1.74 -0.05
N ALA A 49 -6.36 2.11 1.20
CA ALA A 49 -6.70 3.48 1.57
C ALA A 49 -5.42 4.30 1.68
N GLY A 50 -5.41 5.50 1.11
CA GLY A 50 -4.26 6.40 1.14
C GLY A 50 -4.66 7.83 0.87
N ASP A 51 -3.80 8.76 1.28
CA ASP A 51 -3.99 10.18 1.09
C ASP A 51 -3.91 10.60 -0.40
N LYS A 52 -4.52 11.74 -0.76
CA LYS A 52 -4.47 12.34 -2.11
C LYS A 52 -3.02 12.51 -2.62
N GLY A 53 -2.07 12.75 -1.70
CA GLY A 53 -0.64 12.76 -1.96
C GLY A 53 -0.15 11.51 -2.69
N TYR A 54 -0.75 10.34 -2.47
CA TYR A 54 -0.42 9.07 -3.11
C TYR A 54 -1.15 8.79 -4.43
N SER A 55 -1.97 9.71 -4.97
CA SER A 55 -2.58 9.54 -6.30
C SER A 55 -1.57 9.81 -7.42
N TYR A 56 -0.48 9.05 -7.45
CA TYR A 56 0.50 9.07 -8.52
C TYR A 56 0.20 7.96 -9.55
N PRO A 57 0.42 8.20 -10.86
CA PRO A 57 0.23 7.18 -11.90
C PRO A 57 0.98 5.87 -11.62
N ALA A 58 2.19 5.95 -11.07
CA ALA A 58 2.98 4.76 -10.71
C ALA A 58 2.32 3.90 -9.62
N ILE A 59 1.72 4.53 -8.61
CA ILE A 59 1.01 3.83 -7.52
C ILE A 59 -0.29 3.23 -8.04
N ARG A 60 -1.05 3.99 -8.82
CA ARG A 60 -2.27 3.49 -9.49
C ARG A 60 -1.96 2.29 -10.39
N ALA A 61 -0.90 2.35 -11.19
CA ALA A 61 -0.48 1.26 -12.06
C ALA A 61 -0.08 0.01 -11.28
N TRP A 62 0.63 0.17 -10.16
CA TRP A 62 0.98 -0.93 -9.26
C TRP A 62 -0.27 -1.59 -8.67
N LEU A 63 -1.20 -0.80 -8.13
CA LEU A 63 -2.45 -1.30 -7.54
C LEU A 63 -3.28 -2.08 -8.55
N ARG A 64 -3.40 -1.54 -9.77
CA ARG A 64 -4.13 -2.17 -10.88
C ARG A 64 -3.50 -3.49 -11.31
N ARG A 65 -2.16 -3.55 -11.41
CA ARG A 65 -1.40 -4.76 -11.76
C ARG A 65 -1.57 -5.88 -10.73
N HIS A 66 -1.76 -5.52 -9.47
CA HIS A 66 -1.88 -6.49 -8.36
C HIS A 66 -3.32 -6.73 -7.89
N GLY A 67 -4.32 -6.22 -8.62
CA GLY A 67 -5.74 -6.42 -8.29
C GLY A 67 -6.16 -5.79 -6.96
N VAL A 68 -5.47 -4.73 -6.53
CA VAL A 68 -5.77 -4.02 -5.28
C VAL A 68 -6.65 -2.82 -5.61
N ARG A 69 -7.82 -2.71 -4.96
CA ARG A 69 -8.72 -1.57 -5.12
C ARG A 69 -8.08 -0.31 -4.54
N ALA A 70 -7.94 0.73 -5.34
CA ALA A 70 -7.44 2.02 -4.86
C ALA A 70 -8.58 2.81 -4.20
N VAL A 71 -8.45 3.09 -2.91
CA VAL A 71 -9.33 4.00 -2.15
C VAL A 71 -8.52 5.25 -1.81
N ILE A 72 -8.13 5.96 -2.87
CA ILE A 72 -7.29 7.15 -2.81
C ILE A 72 -8.05 8.25 -3.55
N PRO A 73 -8.25 9.46 -2.96
CA PRO A 73 -8.82 10.58 -3.68
C PRO A 73 -7.97 10.95 -4.90
N GLU A 74 -8.60 11.24 -6.04
CA GLU A 74 -7.87 11.73 -7.21
C GLU A 74 -7.30 13.12 -6.96
N ARG A 75 -6.20 13.44 -7.66
CA ARG A 75 -5.74 14.82 -7.72
C ARG A 75 -6.74 15.60 -8.58
N ALA A 76 -7.47 16.52 -7.96
CA ALA A 76 -8.07 17.63 -8.68
C ALA A 76 -6.91 18.52 -9.12
N ASP A 77 -6.61 18.48 -10.40
CA ASP A 77 -5.70 19.39 -11.08
C ASP A 77 -6.35 20.78 -11.20
#